data_AF-A0A914D595-F1
#
_entry.id   AF-A0A914D595-F1
#
_cell.length_a   1.000
_cell.length_b   1.000
_cell.length_c   1.000
_cell.angle_alpha   90.00
_cell.angle_beta   90.00
_cell.angle_gamma   90.00
#
_symmetry.space_group_name_H-M   'P 1'
#
loop_
_entity.id
_entity.type
_entity.pdbx_description
1 polymer ?
#
loop_
_entity_poly.entity_id
_entity_poly.type
_entity_poly.pdbx_seq_one_letter_code
_entity_poly.pdbx_strand_id
1 'polypeptide(L)'
;MWINFDTEMYYEKNDVPAKARTTTLNEELGQVEHIFCDKTGTLTQNIMEFKKCSINGICYGDLKDDGGEIFHTDKLQQDFKNNKIKFYDEKLLNDTIKGVPEVRII
;
A
#
# COMPACT_ATOMS: atom_id res chain seq x y z
N MET A 1 -7.50 -11.07 31.34
CA MET A 1 -6.88 -11.65 30.14
C MET A 1 -5.87 -10.65 29.61
N TRP A 2 -4.57 -10.94 29.66
CA TRP A 2 -3.52 -9.94 29.40
C TRP A 2 -3.46 -9.45 27.95
N ILE A 3 -3.85 -10.29 26.98
CA ILE A 3 -3.94 -9.94 25.55
C ILE A 3 -4.77 -8.67 25.32
N ASN A 4 -5.85 -8.45 26.10
CA ASN A 4 -6.74 -7.30 25.89
C ASN A 4 -6.14 -5.96 26.31
N PHE A 5 -5.06 -5.97 27.08
CA PHE A 5 -4.40 -4.76 27.60
C PHE A 5 -3.03 -4.53 26.96
N ASP A 6 -2.66 -5.35 25.97
CA ASP A 6 -1.40 -5.22 25.27
C ASP A 6 -1.43 -4.02 24.32
N THR A 7 -0.57 -3.04 24.57
CA THR A 7 -0.47 -1.81 23.78
C THR A 7 0.13 -2.07 22.40
N GLU A 8 0.94 -3.11 22.23
CA GLU A 8 1.54 -3.46 20.93
C GLU A 8 0.51 -4.07 19.97
N MET A 9 -0.62 -4.57 20.48
CA MET A 9 -1.73 -5.10 19.68
C MET A 9 -2.92 -4.14 19.59
N TYR A 10 -2.70 -2.84 19.83
CA TYR A 10 -3.71 -1.80 19.72
C TYR A 10 -3.62 -1.06 18.38
N TYR A 11 -4.74 -0.96 17.66
CA TYR A 11 -4.82 -0.25 16.39
C TYR A 11 -5.34 1.18 16.56
N GLU A 12 -4.40 2.12 16.61
CA GLU A 12 -4.66 3.54 16.93
C GLU A 12 -5.60 4.24 15.95
N LYS A 13 -5.47 3.98 14.64
CA LYS A 13 -6.22 4.72 13.61
C LYS A 13 -7.73 4.62 13.77
N ASN A 14 -8.24 3.51 14.30
CA ASN A 14 -9.67 3.27 14.51
C ASN A 14 -10.04 3.06 15.99
N ASP A 15 -9.12 3.29 16.93
CA ASP A 15 -9.32 3.05 18.37
C ASP A 15 -9.83 1.61 18.65
N VAL A 16 -9.09 0.61 18.15
CA VAL A 16 -9.47 -0.80 18.27
C VAL A 16 -8.40 -1.58 19.04
N PRO A 17 -8.67 -2.01 20.29
CA PRO A 17 -7.78 -2.93 21.02
C PRO A 17 -7.95 -4.38 20.57
N ALA A 18 -6.92 -5.19 20.79
CA ALA A 18 -7.06 -6.64 20.74
C ALA A 18 -8.13 -7.11 21.73
N LYS A 19 -9.00 -8.03 21.28
CA LYS A 19 -10.08 -8.57 22.12
C LYS A 19 -10.15 -10.07 21.96
N ALA A 20 -9.62 -10.79 22.94
CA ALA A 20 -9.79 -12.22 22.99
C ALA A 20 -11.18 -12.57 23.58
N ARG A 21 -11.95 -13.33 22.79
CA ARG A 21 -13.36 -13.66 23.06
C ARG A 21 -13.54 -14.98 23.81
N THR A 22 -12.54 -15.85 23.75
CA THR A 22 -12.56 -17.19 24.36
C THR A 22 -11.25 -17.41 25.11
N THR A 23 -11.33 -17.61 26.43
CA THR A 23 -10.14 -17.74 27.29
C THR A 23 -9.54 -19.14 27.33
N THR A 24 -10.29 -20.15 26.90
CA THR A 24 -9.86 -21.56 26.94
C THR A 24 -8.84 -21.91 25.84
N LEU A 25 -8.70 -21.07 24.81
CA LEU A 25 -7.84 -21.34 23.64
C LEU A 25 -6.47 -20.67 23.74
N ASN A 26 -6.15 -20.02 24.87
CA ASN A 26 -4.91 -19.24 24.98
C ASN A 26 -3.64 -20.09 24.83
N GLU A 27 -3.66 -21.34 25.33
CA GLU A 27 -2.53 -22.26 25.20
C GLU A 27 -2.40 -22.82 23.78
N GLU A 28 -3.53 -23.05 23.10
CA GLU A 28 -3.57 -23.54 21.72
C GLU A 28 -2.98 -22.54 20.72
N LEU A 29 -3.06 -21.23 21.01
CA LEU A 29 -2.42 -20.19 20.19
C LEU A 29 -0.90 -20.38 20.10
N GLY A 30 -0.26 -20.97 21.11
CA GLY A 30 1.18 -21.27 21.09
C GLY A 30 1.55 -22.49 20.25
N GLN A 31 0.57 -23.25 19.76
CA GLN A 31 0.74 -24.52 19.03
C GLN A 31 0.28 -24.41 17.56
N VAL A 32 0.00 -23.21 17.06
CA VAL A 32 -0.47 -23.00 15.70
C VAL A 32 0.64 -23.30 14.68
N GLU A 33 0.42 -24.29 13.81
CA GLU A 33 1.36 -24.65 12.73
C GLU A 33 1.01 -24.00 11.38
N HIS A 34 -0.28 -23.72 11.14
CA HIS A 34 -0.78 -23.21 9.86
C HIS A 34 -1.73 -22.03 10.07
N ILE A 35 -1.55 -20.98 9.27
CA ILE A 35 -2.42 -19.80 9.23
C ILE A 35 -3.16 -19.78 7.89
N PHE A 36 -4.48 -19.88 7.94
CA PHE A 36 -5.34 -19.62 6.79
C PHE A 36 -5.73 -18.14 6.81
N CYS A 37 -5.52 -17.45 5.69
CA CYS A 37 -5.79 -16.02 5.58
C CYS A 37 -6.66 -15.74 4.36
N ASP A 38 -7.60 -14.79 4.51
CA ASP A 38 -8.33 -14.24 3.37
C ASP A 38 -7.54 -13.12 2.70
N LYS A 39 -7.66 -12.97 1.39
CA LYS A 39 -6.96 -11.92 0.65
C LYS A 39 -7.56 -10.55 0.96
N THR A 40 -8.88 -10.39 0.78
CA THR A 40 -9.53 -9.08 0.81
C THR A 40 -10.04 -8.77 2.20
N GLY A 41 -9.66 -7.62 2.75
CA GLY A 41 -10.03 -7.23 4.11
C GLY A 41 -9.09 -7.74 5.20
N THR A 42 -8.17 -8.67 4.88
CA THR A 42 -7.07 -9.07 5.77
C THR A 42 -5.70 -8.71 5.19
N LEU A 43 -5.32 -9.27 4.03
CA LEU A 43 -4.02 -8.95 3.42
C LEU A 43 -4.01 -7.60 2.70
N THR A 44 -5.12 -7.25 2.04
CA THR A 44 -5.21 -6.03 1.24
C THR A 44 -6.30 -5.09 1.74
N GLN A 45 -5.98 -3.81 1.80
CA GLN A 45 -6.99 -2.75 1.91
C GLN A 45 -7.77 -2.63 0.60
N ASN A 46 -9.03 -2.20 0.66
CA ASN A 46 -9.82 -1.91 -0.54
C ASN A 46 -9.44 -0.54 -1.14
N ILE A 47 -8.15 -0.38 -1.43
CA ILE A 47 -7.56 0.83 -1.98
C ILE A 47 -6.67 0.39 -3.14
N MET A 48 -7.00 0.87 -4.34
CA MET A 48 -6.23 0.59 -5.55
C MET A 48 -5.53 1.87 -5.98
N GLU A 49 -4.24 1.78 -6.25
CA GLU A 49 -3.43 2.93 -6.60
C GLU A 49 -2.65 2.69 -7.88
N PHE A 50 -2.64 3.69 -8.73
CA PHE A 50 -1.84 3.65 -9.95
C PHE A 50 -0.38 3.94 -9.64
N LYS A 51 0.45 2.90 -9.71
CA LYS A 51 1.88 2.98 -9.36
C LYS A 51 2.77 3.20 -10.58
N LYS A 52 2.61 2.40 -11.62
CA LYS A 52 3.47 2.36 -12.80
C LYS A 52 2.66 2.00 -14.04
N CYS A 53 3.16 2.40 -15.20
CA CYS A 53 2.64 1.96 -16.49
C CYS A 53 3.72 1.91 -17.55
N SER A 54 3.44 1.18 -18.64
CA SER A 54 4.26 1.23 -19.84
C SER A 54 3.42 1.81 -20.99
N ILE A 55 4.00 2.76 -21.73
CA ILE A 55 3.37 3.37 -22.91
C ILE A 55 4.39 3.28 -24.05
N ASN A 56 4.03 2.62 -25.15
CA ASN A 56 4.89 2.40 -26.31
C ASN A 56 6.31 1.88 -25.95
N GLY A 57 6.40 0.98 -24.97
CA GLY A 57 7.66 0.38 -24.53
C GLY A 57 8.47 1.22 -23.53
N ILE A 58 8.00 2.42 -23.16
CA ILE A 58 8.61 3.28 -22.14
C ILE A 58 7.92 3.02 -20.81
N CYS A 59 8.69 2.61 -19.80
CA CYS A 59 8.20 2.43 -18.43
C CYS A 59 8.20 3.78 -17.68
N TYR A 60 7.10 4.04 -16.98
CA TYR A 60 6.86 5.20 -16.13
C TYR A 60 6.51 4.76 -14.70
N GLY A 61 6.87 5.57 -13.71
CA GLY A 61 6.60 5.33 -12.28
C GLY A 61 7.79 4.75 -11.50
N ASP A 62 8.98 4.65 -12.10
CA ASP A 62 10.22 4.36 -11.39
C ASP A 62 10.81 5.66 -10.83
N LEU A 63 10.74 5.83 -9.51
CA LEU A 63 11.44 6.92 -8.83
C LEU A 63 12.93 6.61 -8.78
N LYS A 64 13.75 7.51 -9.33
CA LYS A 64 15.21 7.41 -9.29
C LYS A 64 15.77 8.42 -8.30
N ASP A 65 16.75 8.02 -7.52
CA ASP A 65 17.51 8.95 -6.68
C ASP A 65 18.56 9.72 -7.52
N ASP A 66 19.28 10.65 -6.89
CA ASP A 66 20.36 11.41 -7.53
C ASP A 66 21.50 10.51 -8.05
N GLY A 67 21.60 9.27 -7.55
CA GLY A 67 22.52 8.22 -7.99
C GLY A 67 22.00 7.37 -9.15
N GLY A 68 20.75 7.55 -9.57
CA GLY A 68 20.10 6.78 -10.62
C GLY A 68 19.54 5.43 -10.20
N GLU A 69 19.56 5.09 -8.90
CA GLU A 69 18.97 3.87 -8.37
C GLU A 69 17.45 4.00 -8.27
N ILE A 70 16.75 2.96 -8.72
CA ILE A 70 15.29 2.90 -8.64
C ILE A 70 14.92 2.54 -7.19
N PHE A 71 14.18 3.42 -6.51
CA PHE A 71 13.63 3.13 -5.20
C PHE A 71 12.10 3.03 -5.24
N HIS A 72 11.55 2.27 -4.30
CA HIS A 72 10.10 2.15 -4.13
C HIS A 72 9.70 2.95 -2.89
N THR A 73 8.83 3.95 -3.08
CA THR A 73 8.22 4.62 -1.93
C THR A 73 7.00 3.83 -1.48
N ASP A 74 7.13 3.14 -0.36
CA ASP A 74 5.97 2.60 0.37
C ASP A 74 5.14 3.72 1.02
N LYS A 75 5.67 4.95 1.05
CA LYS A 75 4.97 6.15 1.52
C LYS A 75 3.91 6.62 0.53
N LEU A 76 2.82 5.89 0.52
CA LEU A 76 1.54 6.31 0.00
C LEU A 76 0.89 7.28 0.97
N GLN A 77 1.37 8.52 0.96
CA GLN A 77 0.52 9.63 1.39
C GLN A 77 -0.33 10.05 0.18
N GLN A 78 -1.31 9.23 -0.17
CA GLN A 78 -2.43 9.71 -0.96
C GLN A 78 -3.29 10.60 -0.06
N ASP A 79 -3.19 11.91 -0.27
CA ASP A 79 -4.20 12.87 0.16
C ASP A 79 -5.49 12.64 -0.66
N PHE A 80 -6.24 11.57 -0.37
CA PHE A 80 -7.57 11.34 -0.93
C PHE A 80 -8.54 12.49 -0.63
N LYS A 81 -8.23 13.32 0.39
CA LYS A 81 -9.01 14.51 0.72
C LYS A 81 -9.08 15.54 -0.42
N ASN A 82 -8.13 15.52 -1.36
CA ASN A 82 -8.05 16.54 -2.41
C ASN A 82 -8.36 16.04 -3.82
N ASN A 83 -8.85 14.79 -4.00
CA ASN A 83 -9.13 14.18 -5.32
C ASN A 83 -7.97 14.36 -6.34
N LYS A 84 -6.75 14.58 -5.87
CA LYS A 84 -5.59 14.86 -6.71
C LYS A 84 -4.80 13.58 -6.85
N ILE A 85 -4.97 12.91 -7.98
CA ILE A 85 -4.11 11.79 -8.37
C ILE A 85 -2.70 12.37 -8.54
N LYS A 86 -1.86 12.24 -7.50
CA LYS A 86 -0.44 12.58 -7.59
C LYS A 86 0.25 11.39 -8.24
N PHE A 87 0.47 11.45 -9.55
CA PHE A 87 1.39 10.53 -10.20
C PHE A 87 2.81 10.98 -9.89
N TYR A 88 3.64 10.07 -9.38
CA TYR A 88 4.95 10.39 -8.83
C TYR A 88 6.03 10.61 -9.90
N ASP A 89 5.77 10.17 -11.13
CA ASP A 89 6.74 10.28 -12.21
C ASP A 89 6.44 11.52 -13.07
N GLU A 90 7.21 12.58 -12.83
CA GLU A 90 7.18 13.82 -13.59
C GLU A 90 7.51 13.60 -15.07
N LYS A 91 8.25 12.54 -15.42
CA LYS A 91 8.59 12.23 -16.81
C LYS A 91 7.35 11.96 -17.64
N LEU A 92 6.39 11.20 -17.11
CA LEU A 92 5.12 10.95 -17.82
C LEU A 92 4.37 12.25 -18.06
N LEU A 93 4.28 13.11 -17.04
CA LEU A 93 3.60 14.40 -17.16
C LEU A 93 4.28 15.30 -18.19
N ASN A 94 5.62 15.38 -18.14
CA ASN A 94 6.42 16.16 -19.06
C ASN A 94 6.31 15.65 -20.49
N ASP A 95 6.37 14.34 -20.71
CA ASP A 95 6.23 13.72 -22.03
C ASP A 95 4.82 13.94 -22.59
N THR A 96 3.79 13.83 -21.74
CA THR A 96 2.40 14.13 -22.13
C THR A 96 2.23 15.59 -22.54
N ILE A 97 2.77 16.54 -21.76
CA ILE A 97 2.69 17.98 -22.05
C ILE A 97 3.47 18.33 -23.33
N LYS A 98 4.63 17.71 -23.54
CA LYS A 98 5.45 17.90 -24.76
C LYS A 98 4.79 17.30 -26.01
N GLY A 99 3.73 16.50 -25.86
CA GLY A 99 3.01 15.91 -26.98
C GLY A 99 3.87 14.93 -27.78
N VAL A 100 4.81 14.24 -27.12
CA VAL A 100 5.59 13.20 -27.81
C VAL A 100 4.63 12.14 -28.38
N PRO A 101 4.80 11.75 -29.65
CA PRO A 101 3.89 10.81 -30.31
C PRO A 101 3.84 9.46 -29.59
N GLU A 102 4.90 9.10 -28.87
CA GLU A 102 5.02 7.90 -28.05
C GLU A 102 4.07 7.88 -26.83
N VAL A 103 3.59 9.03 -26.35
CA VAL A 103 2.70 9.12 -25.18
C VAL A 103 1.28 9.54 -25.58
N ARG A 104 0.98 9.58 -26.88
CA ARG A 104 -0.33 9.97 -27.38
C ARG A 104 -1.34 8.85 -27.16
N ILE A 105 -2.18 9.02 -26.14
CA ILE A 105 -3.34 8.15 -25.91
C ILE A 105 -4.41 8.51 -26.94
N ILE A 106 -4.94 7.48 -27.61
CA ILE A 106 -5.91 7.55 -28.73
C ILE A 106 -7.18 8.29 -28.31
#